data_AF-A0A4R8IFG3-F1
#
_entry.id   AF-A0A4R8IFG3-F1
#
_cell.length_a   1.000
_cell.length_b   1.000
_cell.length_c   1.000
_cell.angle_alpha   90.00
_cell.angle_beta   90.00
_cell.angle_gamma   90.00
#
_symmetry.space_group_name_H-M   'P 1'
#
loop_
_entity.id
_entity.type
_entity.pdbx_description
1 polymer ?
#
loop_
_entity_poly.entity_id
_entity_poly.type
_entity_poly.pdbx_seq_one_letter_code
_entity_poly.pdbx_strand_id
1 'polypeptide(L)'
;MKSLFAILSLVIFSSFANAQNKDFNQKLADSLGADQYGMKSYYLVILKKGKAEITDKAKKSELMKGHMDNINKLAKDGKLIVAGPMAEKNQSDYSGIFILDAKTKEEAESLVLTDPSVKSGIFDVEIYKWYGSAALPLYLKSHDKITKVKF
;
A
#
# COMPACT_ATOMS: atom_id res chain seq x y z
N MET A 1 55.75 -11.63 15.44
CA MET A 1 54.43 -12.29 15.61
C MET A 1 53.30 -11.33 16.00
N LYS A 2 53.49 -10.40 16.95
CA LYS A 2 52.45 -9.40 17.32
C LYS A 2 52.08 -8.42 16.19
N SER A 3 53.05 -8.05 15.34
CA SER A 3 52.82 -7.18 14.17
C SER A 3 52.05 -7.84 13.03
N LEU A 4 52.12 -9.17 12.88
CA LEU A 4 51.44 -9.90 11.82
C LEU A 4 49.93 -10.05 12.11
N PHE A 5 49.55 -10.17 13.38
CA PHE A 5 48.16 -10.18 13.84
C PHE A 5 47.47 -8.81 13.68
N ALA A 6 48.21 -7.72 13.84
CA ALA A 6 47.69 -6.36 13.66
C ALA A 6 47.41 -6.02 12.18
N ILE A 7 48.20 -6.56 11.25
CA ILE A 7 47.99 -6.38 9.81
C ILE A 7 46.81 -7.22 9.33
N LEU A 8 46.67 -8.46 9.83
CA LEU A 8 45.55 -9.34 9.46
C LEU A 8 44.19 -8.80 9.94
N SER A 9 44.15 -8.15 11.11
CA SER A 9 42.94 -7.51 11.64
C SER A 9 42.53 -6.25 10.87
N LEU A 10 43.50 -5.49 10.32
CA LEU A 10 43.22 -4.30 9.51
C LEU A 10 42.58 -4.65 8.16
N VAL A 11 43.03 -5.74 7.53
CA VAL A 11 42.50 -6.20 6.23
C VAL A 11 41.05 -6.70 6.34
N ILE A 12 40.70 -7.35 7.46
CA ILE A 12 39.33 -7.83 7.71
C ILE A 12 38.37 -6.65 7.91
N PHE A 13 38.80 -5.57 8.58
CA PHE A 13 37.96 -4.38 8.79
C PHE A 13 37.66 -3.60 7.50
N SER A 14 38.62 -3.51 6.57
CA SER A 14 38.43 -2.85 5.27
C SER A 14 37.43 -3.57 4.34
N SER A 15 37.23 -4.88 4.52
CA SER A 15 36.25 -5.65 3.76
C SER A 15 34.80 -5.38 4.21
N PHE A 16 34.58 -5.08 5.49
CA PHE A 16 33.25 -4.70 6.00
C PHE A 16 32.83 -3.29 5.58
N ALA A 17 33.79 -2.35 5.48
CA ALA A 17 33.49 -0.98 5.02
C ALA A 17 33.08 -0.91 3.53
N ASN A 18 33.56 -1.84 2.70
CA ASN A 18 33.21 -1.92 1.28
C ASN A 18 31.87 -2.62 0.98
N ALA A 19 31.14 -3.09 2.00
CA ALA A 19 29.82 -3.68 1.84
C ALA A 19 28.66 -2.64 1.83
N GLN A 20 28.94 -1.36 2.06
CA GLN A 20 27.93 -0.31 1.92
C GLN A 20 27.64 -0.06 0.44
N ASN A 21 26.40 -0.38 0.03
CA ASN A 21 25.90 -0.06 -1.29
C ASN A 21 25.97 1.47 -1.51
N LYS A 22 26.84 1.92 -2.40
CA LYS A 22 27.06 3.35 -2.70
C LYS A 22 25.81 4.04 -3.25
N ASP A 23 24.86 3.27 -3.78
CA ASP A 23 23.59 3.76 -4.31
C ASP A 23 22.47 3.81 -3.24
N PHE A 24 22.75 3.35 -2.02
CA PHE A 24 21.75 3.33 -0.96
C PHE A 24 21.49 4.74 -0.41
N ASN A 25 20.23 5.18 -0.51
CA ASN A 25 19.78 6.46 0.01
C ASN A 25 19.07 6.28 1.36
N GLN A 26 19.83 6.38 2.46
CA GLN A 26 19.31 6.24 3.83
C GLN A 26 18.15 7.21 4.13
N LYS A 27 18.28 8.49 3.75
CA LYS A 27 17.22 9.49 4.01
C LYS A 27 15.91 9.12 3.32
N LEU A 28 15.98 8.60 2.10
CA LEU A 28 14.80 8.15 1.37
C LEU A 28 14.20 6.90 2.04
N ALA A 29 15.02 5.92 2.40
CA ALA A 29 14.59 4.71 3.11
C ALA A 29 13.85 5.07 4.41
N ASP A 30 14.44 5.94 5.24
CA ASP A 30 13.85 6.41 6.49
C ASP A 30 12.51 7.12 6.25
N SER A 31 12.46 8.00 5.25
CA SER A 31 11.24 8.76 4.92
C SER A 31 10.09 7.87 4.46
N LEU A 32 10.40 6.71 3.87
CA LEU A 32 9.42 5.74 3.40
C LEU A 32 9.06 4.69 4.45
N GLY A 33 9.82 4.62 5.55
CA GLY A 33 9.70 3.57 6.56
C GLY A 33 10.18 2.21 6.06
N ALA A 34 11.18 2.21 5.18
CA ALA A 34 11.75 1.01 4.60
C ALA A 34 12.64 0.26 5.61
N ASP A 35 12.56 -1.06 5.62
CA ASP A 35 13.54 -1.92 6.26
C ASP A 35 14.81 -2.08 5.41
N GLN A 36 15.72 -2.94 5.86
CA GLN A 36 16.99 -3.23 5.17
C GLN A 36 16.82 -3.78 3.74
N TYR A 37 15.64 -4.28 3.37
CA TYR A 37 15.32 -4.79 2.05
C TYR A 37 14.62 -3.76 1.16
N GLY A 38 14.40 -2.53 1.65
CA GLY A 38 13.62 -1.53 0.92
C GLY A 38 12.11 -1.77 0.99
N MET A 39 11.64 -2.53 1.97
CA MET A 39 10.27 -3.02 2.08
C MET A 39 9.60 -2.53 3.36
N LYS A 40 8.27 -2.60 3.42
CA LYS A 40 7.50 -2.39 4.64
C LYS A 40 6.18 -3.15 4.62
N SER A 41 5.51 -3.18 5.77
CA SER A 41 4.15 -3.72 5.87
C SER A 41 3.11 -2.70 5.41
N TYR A 42 2.13 -3.18 4.67
CA TYR A 42 0.89 -2.53 4.28
C TYR A 42 -0.29 -3.46 4.61
N TYR A 43 -1.50 -3.05 4.24
CA TYR A 43 -2.69 -3.91 4.26
C TYR A 43 -3.28 -4.03 2.86
N LEU A 44 -3.24 -5.25 2.31
CA LEU A 44 -3.98 -5.61 1.10
C LEU A 44 -5.44 -5.82 1.48
N VAL A 45 -6.33 -5.09 0.82
CA VAL A 45 -7.77 -5.28 0.91
C VAL A 45 -8.26 -5.84 -0.40
N ILE A 46 -9.00 -6.94 -0.34
CA ILE A 46 -9.71 -7.50 -1.49
C ILE A 46 -11.19 -7.16 -1.31
N LEU A 47 -11.75 -6.42 -2.27
CA LEU A 47 -13.18 -6.15 -2.32
C LEU A 47 -13.90 -7.30 -3.01
N LYS A 48 -15.03 -7.70 -2.46
CA LYS A 48 -15.92 -8.73 -3.00
C LYS A 48 -17.34 -8.21 -3.05
N LYS A 49 -18.19 -8.84 -3.85
CA LYS A 49 -19.62 -8.57 -3.80
C LYS A 49 -20.16 -8.87 -2.39
N GLY A 50 -20.75 -7.86 -1.75
CA GLY A 50 -21.41 -8.02 -0.47
C GLY A 50 -22.82 -8.59 -0.58
N LYS A 51 -23.47 -8.80 0.56
CA LYS A 51 -24.80 -9.42 0.64
C LYS A 51 -25.95 -8.43 0.51
N ALA A 52 -25.69 -7.12 0.52
CA ALA A 52 -26.75 -6.13 0.48
C ALA A 52 -27.37 -6.04 -0.92
N GLU A 53 -28.70 -6.15 -0.98
CA GLU A 53 -29.47 -5.94 -2.19
C GLU A 53 -30.13 -4.56 -2.15
N ILE A 54 -29.45 -3.57 -2.76
CA ILE A 54 -29.99 -2.21 -2.88
C ILE A 54 -30.66 -2.09 -4.26
N THR A 55 -31.99 -2.19 -4.26
CA THR A 55 -32.83 -2.15 -5.47
C THR A 55 -33.09 -0.73 -5.97
N ASP A 56 -33.02 0.27 -5.09
CA ASP A 56 -33.09 1.68 -5.45
C ASP A 56 -31.81 2.11 -6.20
N LYS A 57 -31.97 2.43 -7.49
CA LYS A 57 -30.89 2.87 -8.37
C LYS A 57 -30.28 4.20 -7.93
N ALA A 58 -31.09 5.15 -7.46
CA ALA A 58 -30.59 6.45 -7.01
C ALA A 58 -29.73 6.26 -5.76
N LYS A 59 -30.21 5.45 -4.80
CA LYS A 59 -29.44 5.16 -3.59
C LYS A 59 -28.13 4.42 -3.88
N LYS A 60 -28.17 3.42 -4.78
CA LYS A 60 -26.97 2.71 -5.20
C LYS A 60 -25.95 3.63 -5.87
N SER A 61 -26.41 4.55 -6.72
CA SER A 61 -25.55 5.53 -7.38
C SER A 61 -24.90 6.49 -6.37
N GLU A 62 -25.65 6.94 -5.37
CA GLU A 62 -25.14 7.79 -4.28
C GLU A 62 -24.01 7.09 -3.51
N LEU A 63 -24.22 5.82 -3.14
CA LEU A 63 -23.24 5.03 -2.39
C LEU A 63 -21.97 4.78 -3.21
N MET A 64 -22.10 4.47 -4.50
CA MET A 64 -20.96 4.29 -5.40
C MET A 64 -20.21 5.59 -5.67
N LYS A 65 -20.90 6.74 -5.72
CA LYS A 65 -20.23 8.04 -5.75
C LYS A 65 -19.41 8.25 -4.47
N GLY A 66 -20.02 7.96 -3.31
CA GLY A 66 -19.33 8.05 -2.03
C GLY A 66 -18.11 7.12 -1.92
N HIS A 67 -18.15 5.95 -2.55
CA HIS A 67 -17.00 5.04 -2.68
C HIS A 67 -15.84 5.71 -3.42
N MET A 68 -16.10 6.32 -4.58
CA MET A 68 -15.07 7.04 -5.36
C MET A 68 -14.54 8.27 -4.61
N ASP A 69 -15.42 9.04 -3.98
CA ASP A 69 -15.03 10.19 -3.15
C ASP A 69 -14.09 9.74 -2.01
N ASN A 70 -14.37 8.59 -1.39
CA ASN A 70 -13.54 8.03 -0.32
C ASN A 70 -12.17 7.57 -0.83
N ILE A 71 -12.12 6.89 -1.98
CA ILE A 71 -10.85 6.49 -2.63
C ILE A 71 -9.97 7.73 -2.86
N ASN A 72 -10.54 8.78 -3.44
CA ASN A 72 -9.83 10.03 -3.71
C ASN A 72 -9.32 10.69 -2.42
N LYS A 73 -10.15 10.73 -1.39
CA LYS A 73 -9.76 11.24 -0.07
C LYS A 73 -8.60 10.46 0.52
N LEU A 74 -8.69 9.13 0.59
CA LEU A 74 -7.65 8.29 1.18
C LEU A 74 -6.35 8.31 0.39
N ALA A 75 -6.42 8.41 -0.94
CA ALA A 75 -5.24 8.57 -1.78
C ALA A 75 -4.54 9.91 -1.53
N LYS A 76 -5.31 11.00 -1.43
CA LYS A 76 -4.79 12.33 -1.07
C LYS A 76 -4.16 12.37 0.32
N ASP A 77 -4.74 11.65 1.27
CA ASP A 77 -4.24 11.53 2.65
C ASP A 77 -3.02 10.57 2.76
N GLY A 78 -2.61 9.95 1.65
CA GLY A 78 -1.50 8.99 1.61
C GLY A 78 -1.80 7.65 2.30
N LYS A 79 -3.09 7.39 2.59
CA LYS A 79 -3.56 6.17 3.25
C LYS A 79 -3.91 5.06 2.28
N LEU A 80 -4.25 5.41 1.04
CA LEU A 80 -4.52 4.47 -0.05
C LEU A 80 -3.41 4.60 -1.10
N ILE A 81 -2.57 3.56 -1.19
CA ILE A 81 -1.39 3.55 -2.05
C ILE A 81 -1.71 3.00 -3.43
N VAL A 82 -2.55 1.97 -3.52
CA VAL A 82 -3.05 1.40 -4.78
C VAL A 82 -4.54 1.18 -4.66
N ALA A 83 -5.28 1.50 -5.71
CA ALA A 83 -6.68 1.15 -5.86
C ALA A 83 -7.00 0.81 -7.30
N GLY A 84 -7.76 -0.27 -7.52
CA GLY A 84 -8.19 -0.64 -8.86
C GLY A 84 -9.22 -1.77 -8.87
N PRO A 85 -10.15 -1.77 -9.84
CA PRO A 85 -11.08 -2.87 -10.03
C PRO A 85 -10.35 -4.09 -10.60
N MET A 86 -10.90 -5.28 -10.35
CA MET A 86 -10.53 -6.46 -11.14
C MET A 86 -11.06 -6.28 -12.56
N ALA A 87 -10.16 -6.30 -13.56
CA ALA A 87 -10.53 -6.08 -14.96
C ALA A 87 -11.31 -7.26 -15.55
N GLU A 88 -11.10 -8.47 -15.01
CA GLU A 88 -11.72 -9.69 -15.46
C GLU A 88 -12.54 -10.33 -14.33
N LYS A 89 -13.56 -11.09 -14.73
CA LYS A 89 -14.27 -11.96 -13.80
C LYS A 89 -13.33 -13.05 -13.32
N ASN A 90 -13.40 -13.35 -12.04
CA ASN A 90 -12.60 -14.38 -11.39
C ASN A 90 -13.54 -15.31 -10.60
N GLN A 91 -13.05 -16.51 -10.28
CA GLN A 91 -13.85 -17.54 -9.61
C GLN A 91 -14.29 -17.14 -8.18
N SER A 92 -13.67 -16.11 -7.61
CA SER A 92 -13.93 -15.63 -6.25
C SER A 92 -14.79 -14.37 -6.21
N ASP A 93 -15.33 -13.92 -7.37
CA ASP A 93 -16.14 -12.71 -7.50
C ASP A 93 -15.49 -11.44 -6.89
N TYR A 94 -14.16 -11.37 -6.94
CA TYR A 94 -13.41 -10.22 -6.49
C TYR A 94 -13.69 -9.02 -7.40
N SER A 95 -14.03 -7.90 -6.79
CA SER A 95 -14.42 -6.66 -7.46
C SER A 95 -13.25 -5.69 -7.63
N GLY A 96 -12.26 -5.72 -6.74
CA GLY A 96 -11.10 -4.84 -6.79
C GLY A 96 -10.14 -5.06 -5.62
N ILE A 97 -9.04 -4.33 -5.64
CA ILE A 97 -8.04 -4.35 -4.57
C ILE A 97 -7.71 -2.94 -4.09
N PHE A 98 -7.38 -2.84 -2.80
CA PHE A 98 -6.70 -1.69 -2.22
C PHE A 98 -5.39 -2.12 -1.56
N ILE A 99 -4.40 -1.23 -1.56
CA ILE A 99 -3.23 -1.33 -0.69
C ILE A 99 -3.25 -0.11 0.24
N LEU A 100 -3.45 -0.35 1.53
CA LEU A 100 -3.52 0.69 2.55
C LEU A 100 -2.20 0.83 3.32
N ASP A 101 -1.79 2.07 3.56
CA ASP A 101 -0.68 2.40 4.47
C ASP A 101 -1.26 2.70 5.87
N ALA A 102 -1.30 1.66 6.69
CA ALA A 102 -1.82 1.66 8.05
C ALA A 102 -0.84 0.97 9.00
N LYS A 103 -0.77 1.44 10.25
CA LYS A 103 0.14 0.92 11.27
C LYS A 103 -0.36 -0.39 11.88
N THR A 104 -1.68 -0.56 11.98
CA THR A 104 -2.32 -1.73 12.58
C THR A 104 -3.51 -2.20 11.75
N LYS A 105 -4.01 -3.41 12.05
CA LYS A 105 -5.15 -4.01 11.33
C LYS A 105 -6.42 -3.22 11.63
N GLU A 106 -6.56 -2.74 12.85
CA GLU A 106 -7.69 -1.94 13.33
C GLU A 106 -7.73 -0.58 12.62
N GLU A 107 -6.57 0.04 12.35
CA GLU A 107 -6.50 1.25 11.52
C GLU A 107 -6.93 0.94 10.08
N ALA A 108 -6.46 -0.16 9.48
CA ALA A 108 -6.86 -0.57 8.13
C ALA A 108 -8.38 -0.84 8.04
N GLU A 109 -8.95 -1.54 9.02
CA GLU A 109 -10.39 -1.78 9.13
C GLU A 109 -11.17 -0.46 9.27
N SER A 110 -10.68 0.46 10.10
CA SER A 110 -11.29 1.78 10.27
C SER A 110 -11.27 2.60 8.98
N LEU A 111 -10.18 2.55 8.21
CA LEU A 111 -10.07 3.18 6.90
C LEU A 111 -11.04 2.57 5.91
N VAL A 112 -11.15 1.25 5.84
CA VAL A 112 -12.12 0.57 4.96
C VAL A 112 -13.55 0.95 5.32
N LEU A 113 -13.88 1.03 6.61
CA LEU A 113 -15.20 1.43 7.09
C LEU A 113 -15.52 2.91 6.83
N THR A 114 -14.59 3.74 6.35
CA THR A 114 -14.96 5.09 5.87
C THR A 114 -15.76 5.06 4.58
N ASP A 115 -15.67 3.97 3.81
CA ASP A 115 -16.38 3.78 2.55
C ASP A 115 -17.87 3.46 2.76
N PRO A 116 -18.80 4.29 2.24
CA PRO A 116 -20.23 4.04 2.38
C PRO A 116 -20.69 2.76 1.68
N SER A 117 -20.03 2.33 0.60
CA SER A 117 -20.38 1.08 -0.11
C SER A 117 -19.96 -0.16 0.66
N VAL A 118 -18.89 -0.07 1.46
CA VAL A 118 -18.55 -1.15 2.41
C VAL A 118 -19.50 -1.14 3.60
N LYS A 119 -19.74 0.04 4.22
CA LYS A 119 -20.69 0.18 5.34
C LYS A 119 -22.11 -0.30 5.01
N SER A 120 -22.58 -0.05 3.79
CA SER A 120 -23.90 -0.49 3.35
C SER A 120 -23.95 -1.95 2.92
N GLY A 121 -22.82 -2.66 2.92
CA GLY A 121 -22.72 -4.05 2.49
C GLY A 121 -22.83 -4.27 0.97
N ILE A 122 -22.64 -3.24 0.14
CA ILE A 122 -22.46 -3.40 -1.32
C ILE A 122 -21.18 -4.19 -1.57
N PHE A 123 -20.11 -3.82 -0.86
CA PHE A 123 -18.85 -4.55 -0.85
C PHE A 123 -18.64 -5.22 0.50
N ASP A 124 -18.17 -6.46 0.43
CA ASP A 124 -17.52 -7.15 1.55
C ASP A 124 -16.00 -7.12 1.34
N VAL A 125 -15.23 -7.32 2.40
CA VAL A 125 -13.77 -7.13 2.35
C VAL A 125 -13.01 -8.26 3.03
N GLU A 126 -11.88 -8.62 2.44
CA GLU A 126 -10.83 -9.43 3.09
C GLU A 126 -9.60 -8.56 3.28
N ILE A 127 -9.00 -8.58 4.47
CA ILE A 127 -7.88 -7.72 4.83
C ILE A 127 -6.69 -8.56 5.27
N TYR A 128 -5.58 -8.41 4.57
CA TYR A 128 -4.33 -9.13 4.82
C TYR A 128 -3.19 -8.16 5.07
N LYS A 129 -2.39 -8.41 6.11
CA LYS A 129 -1.11 -7.72 6.27
C LYS A 129 -0.19 -8.19 5.15
N TRP A 130 0.25 -7.26 4.32
CA TRP A 130 1.03 -7.55 3.11
C TRP A 130 2.38 -6.86 3.17
N TYR A 131 3.44 -7.59 2.84
CA TYR A 131 4.81 -7.08 2.81
C TYR A 131 5.16 -6.69 1.38
N GLY A 132 5.44 -5.41 1.15
CA GLY A 132 5.61 -4.83 -0.17
C GLY A 132 6.68 -3.74 -0.21
N SER A 133 7.00 -3.25 -1.40
CA SER A 133 8.03 -2.21 -1.55
C SER A 133 7.64 -0.94 -0.80
N ALA A 134 8.55 -0.42 0.01
CA ALA A 134 8.37 0.87 0.66
C ALA A 134 8.31 2.04 -0.34
N ALA A 135 8.75 1.80 -1.59
CA ALA A 135 8.74 2.80 -2.66
C ALA A 135 7.36 2.99 -3.32
N LEU A 136 6.36 2.14 -3.05
CA LEU A 136 5.04 2.24 -3.69
C LEU A 136 4.42 3.66 -3.62
N PRO A 137 4.43 4.39 -2.49
CA PRO A 137 3.84 5.73 -2.44
C PRO A 137 4.47 6.73 -3.44
N LEU A 138 5.70 6.48 -3.92
CA LEU A 138 6.36 7.35 -4.88
C LEU A 138 5.67 7.37 -6.25
N TYR A 139 5.00 6.28 -6.66
CA TYR A 139 4.35 6.24 -7.97
C TYR A 139 3.15 7.19 -8.03
N LEU A 140 2.51 7.52 -6.90
CA LEU A 140 1.35 8.43 -6.85
C LEU A 140 1.65 9.78 -7.51
N LYS A 141 2.86 10.32 -7.32
CA LYS A 141 3.31 11.56 -7.98
C LYS A 141 3.38 11.41 -9.51
N SER A 142 3.78 10.24 -9.98
CA SER A 142 3.83 9.93 -11.40
C SER A 142 2.43 9.70 -11.97
N HIS A 143 1.55 9.03 -11.21
CA HIS A 143 0.15 8.85 -11.54
C HIS A 143 -0.53 10.20 -11.78
N ASP A 144 -0.37 11.17 -10.87
CA ASP A 144 -0.91 12.52 -11.01
C ASP A 144 -0.49 13.21 -12.33
N LYS A 145 0.75 12.97 -12.79
CA LYS A 145 1.27 13.58 -14.03
C LYS A 145 0.73 12.95 -15.30
N ILE A 146 0.25 11.71 -15.25
CA ILE A 146 -0.29 10.99 -16.41
C ILE A 146 -1.83 10.96 -16.42
N THR A 147 -2.47 11.41 -15.35
CA THR A 147 -3.92 11.51 -15.23
C THR A 147 -4.45 12.73 -15.99
N LYS A 148 -5.20 12.49 -17.07
CA LYS A 148 -5.84 13.56 -17.86
C LYS A 148 -7.13 14.09 -17.22
N VAL A 149 -7.91 13.20 -16.61
CA VAL A 149 -9.19 13.51 -15.96
C VAL A 149 -9.16 12.87 -14.59
N LYS A 150 -9.37 13.67 -13.54
CA LYS A 150 -9.55 13.16 -12.19
C LYS A 150 -10.98 12.65 -12.05
N PHE A 151 -11.13 11.43 -11.56
CA PHE A 151 -12.42 10.84 -11.22
C PHE A 151 -13.01 11.48 -9.96
#